data_AF-A0A0F7G1C3-F1
#
_entry.id   AF-A0A0F7G1C3-F1
#
_cell.length_a   1.000
_cell.length_b   1.000
_cell.length_c   1.000
_cell.angle_alpha   90.00
_cell.angle_beta   90.00
_cell.angle_gamma   90.00
#
_symmetry.space_group_name_H-M   'P 1'
#
loop_
_entity.id
_entity.type
_entity.pdbx_description
1 polymer ?
#
loop_
_entity_poly.entity_id
_entity_poly.type
_entity_poly.pdbx_seq_one_letter_code
_entity_poly.pdbx_strand_id
1 'polypeptide(L)'
;MIGQQVFMSGVIGLFGVNLVIAVMLLFQRVGDAALTWALRAGIALAVTGMAVAFSIAGSGPSEPRMVEDAYGNPVLLAGQHGVGVPDGGGMPITNWSVVGGDLRVPHFIGLHAIQVFFLAVLVLAALAGRIAWLRREQVRAQLTGVVILGYTAVFVITAWQALRGQSLVHPDAATGTAFVVTVVGTVLLAALVVGAARRGERASVAERDRPTAPR
;
A
#
# COMPACT_ATOMS: atom_id res chain seq x y z
N MET A 1 18.05 -6.88 31.06
CA MET A 1 18.22 -5.48 30.59
C MET A 1 19.07 -5.37 29.32
N ILE A 2 20.26 -5.98 29.24
CA ILE A 2 21.14 -5.88 28.05
C ILE A 2 20.43 -6.35 26.76
N GLY A 3 19.74 -7.50 26.79
CA GLY A 3 19.01 -8.01 25.62
C GLY A 3 17.90 -7.09 25.12
N GLN A 4 17.19 -6.39 26.01
CA GLN A 4 16.14 -5.43 25.65
C GLN A 4 16.73 -4.16 25.01
N GLN A 5 17.87 -3.68 25.53
CA GLN A 5 18.57 -2.54 24.94
C GLN A 5 19.16 -2.85 23.57
N VAL A 6 19.76 -4.04 23.39
CA VAL A 6 20.27 -4.51 22.10
C VAL A 6 19.13 -4.68 21.09
N PHE A 7 17.99 -5.23 21.51
CA PHE A 7 16.81 -5.34 20.66
C PHE A 7 16.26 -3.97 20.25
N MET A 8 16.06 -3.05 21.20
CA MET A 8 15.56 -1.69 20.92
C MET A 8 16.47 -0.88 19.99
N SER A 9 17.78 -0.90 20.23
CA SER A 9 18.75 -0.17 19.41
C SER A 9 18.94 -0.81 18.04
N GLY A 10 18.93 -2.14 17.96
CA GLY A 10 19.08 -2.89 16.72
C GLY A 10 17.94 -2.65 15.73
N VAL A 11 16.70 -2.54 16.22
CA VAL A 11 15.53 -2.24 15.37
C VAL A 11 15.66 -0.88 14.70
N ILE A 12 16.03 0.15 15.46
CA ILE A 12 16.20 1.52 14.92
C ILE A 12 17.37 1.57 13.93
N GLY A 13 18.49 0.90 14.25
CA GLY A 13 19.66 0.85 13.38
C GLY A 13 19.39 0.14 12.05
N LEU A 14 18.76 -1.05 12.09
CA LEU A 14 18.42 -1.81 10.89
C LEU A 14 17.38 -1.07 10.03
N PHE A 15 16.40 -0.42 10.68
CA PHE A 15 15.45 0.45 9.99
C PHE A 15 16.15 1.62 9.29
N GLY A 16 17.08 2.29 9.98
CA GLY A 16 17.85 3.40 9.41
C GLY A 16 18.67 2.98 8.18
N VAL A 17 19.35 1.84 8.24
CA VAL A 17 20.10 1.29 7.09
C VAL A 17 19.17 0.97 5.91
N ASN A 18 18.03 0.31 6.16
CA ASN A 18 17.04 0.03 5.12
C ASN A 18 16.49 1.32 4.49
N LEU A 19 16.27 2.37 5.29
CA LEU A 19 15.81 3.66 4.79
C LEU A 19 16.85 4.30 3.87
N VAL A 20 18.13 4.25 4.23
CA VAL A 20 19.21 4.77 3.38
C VAL A 20 19.25 4.04 2.03
N ILE A 21 19.20 2.70 2.04
CA ILE A 21 19.16 1.89 0.81
C ILE A 21 17.93 2.25 -0.03
N ALA A 22 16.76 2.35 0.59
CA ALA A 22 15.53 2.75 -0.10
C ALA A 22 15.67 4.14 -0.75
N VAL A 23 16.20 5.12 -0.01
CA VAL A 23 16.44 6.47 -0.53
C VAL A 23 17.41 6.45 -1.71
N MET A 24 18.51 5.68 -1.63
CA MET A 24 19.44 5.52 -2.75
C MET A 24 18.73 4.96 -4.00
N LEU A 25 17.86 3.96 -3.84
CA LEU A 25 17.08 3.38 -4.93
C LEU A 25 16.09 4.37 -5.57
N LEU A 26 15.63 5.40 -4.86
CA LEU A 26 14.75 6.43 -5.44
C LEU A 26 15.45 7.24 -6.54
N PHE A 27 16.75 7.46 -6.41
CA PHE A 27 17.55 8.26 -7.34
C PHE A 27 18.14 7.44 -8.48
N GLN A 28 18.21 6.11 -8.32
CA GLN A 28 18.68 5.21 -9.36
C GLN A 28 17.55 4.88 -10.35
N ARG A 29 17.86 4.90 -11.66
CA ARG A 29 16.97 4.33 -12.67
C ARG A 29 17.13 2.81 -12.64
N VAL A 30 16.19 2.13 -12.00
CA VAL A 30 16.19 0.66 -11.90
C VAL A 30 15.17 0.09 -12.88
N GLY A 31 15.65 -0.57 -13.93
CA GLY A 31 14.82 -1.26 -14.90
C GLY A 31 13.94 -0.33 -15.76
N ASP A 32 12.74 -0.80 -16.10
CA ASP A 32 11.78 -0.08 -16.93
C ASP A 32 10.98 0.96 -16.12
N ALA A 33 10.22 1.81 -16.81
CA ALA A 33 9.45 2.88 -16.17
C ALA A 33 8.46 2.34 -15.12
N ALA A 34 7.89 1.15 -15.36
CA ALA A 34 6.94 0.53 -14.45
C ALA A 34 7.60 0.17 -13.12
N LEU A 35 8.77 -0.49 -13.16
CA LEU A 35 9.53 -0.85 -11.97
C LEU A 35 10.02 0.37 -11.20
N THR A 36 10.52 1.39 -11.90
CA THR A 36 11.00 2.63 -11.26
C THR A 36 9.89 3.33 -10.47
N TRP A 37 8.68 3.44 -11.04
CA TRP A 37 7.54 4.04 -10.33
C TRP A 37 7.02 3.17 -9.20
N ALA A 38 6.99 1.85 -9.35
CA ALA A 38 6.62 0.91 -8.29
C ALA A 38 7.54 1.05 -7.06
N LEU A 39 8.85 1.13 -7.29
CA LEU A 39 9.84 1.39 -6.25
C LEU A 39 9.59 2.72 -5.53
N ARG A 40 9.49 3.81 -6.30
CA ARG A 40 9.33 5.16 -5.75
C ARG A 40 8.05 5.32 -4.93
N ALA A 41 6.93 4.90 -5.50
CA ALA A 41 5.65 4.97 -4.81
C ALA A 41 5.61 4.01 -3.62
N GLY A 42 6.16 2.80 -3.75
CA GLY A 42 6.18 1.81 -2.68
C GLY A 42 6.98 2.28 -1.47
N ILE A 43 8.17 2.87 -1.70
CA ILE A 43 8.99 3.46 -0.65
C ILE A 43 8.28 4.65 0.00
N ALA A 44 7.72 5.55 -0.81
CA ALA A 44 6.98 6.71 -0.28
C ALA A 44 5.84 6.26 0.65
N LEU A 45 5.02 5.30 0.21
CA LEU A 45 3.90 4.79 1.00
C LEU A 45 4.35 4.00 2.23
N ALA A 46 5.46 3.25 2.15
CA ALA A 46 6.02 2.56 3.30
C ALA A 46 6.52 3.54 4.37
N VAL A 47 7.18 4.63 3.96
CA VAL A 47 7.59 5.71 4.88
C VAL A 47 6.39 6.38 5.51
N THR A 48 5.34 6.69 4.73
CA THR A 48 4.10 7.26 5.29
C THR A 48 3.40 6.29 6.23
N GLY A 49 3.36 4.99 5.89
CA GLY A 49 2.85 3.94 6.77
C GLY A 49 3.62 3.86 8.08
N MET A 50 4.95 4.00 8.04
CA MET A 50 5.76 4.06 9.25
C MET A 50 5.50 5.34 10.08
N ALA A 51 5.25 6.48 9.44
CA ALA A 51 4.85 7.70 10.15
C ALA A 51 3.56 7.50 10.95
N VAL A 52 2.60 6.73 10.44
CA VAL A 52 1.40 6.32 11.19
C VAL A 52 1.75 5.44 12.39
N ALA A 53 2.75 4.55 12.30
CA ALA A 53 3.21 3.78 13.45
C ALA A 53 3.85 4.68 14.53
N PHE A 54 4.64 5.68 14.15
CA PHE A 54 5.19 6.62 15.12
C PHE A 54 4.10 7.45 15.81
N SER A 55 3.01 7.79 15.11
CA SER A 55 1.88 8.46 15.77
C SER A 55 1.22 7.56 16.81
N ILE A 56 1.08 6.25 16.54
CA ILE A 56 0.57 5.26 17.52
C ILE A 56 1.48 5.19 18.75
N ALA A 57 2.79 5.09 18.55
CA ALA A 57 3.76 5.00 19.64
C ALA A 57 3.84 6.29 20.48
N GLY A 58 3.62 7.45 19.85
CA GLY A 58 3.62 8.76 20.50
C GLY A 58 2.30 9.18 21.12
N SER A 59 1.18 8.54 20.75
CA SER A 59 -0.14 8.78 21.35
C SER A 59 -0.41 7.71 22.41
N GLY A 60 -0.10 8.06 23.66
CA GLY A 60 -0.52 7.25 24.81
C GLY A 60 -2.05 7.14 24.88
N PRO A 61 -2.57 6.16 25.64
CA PRO A 61 -4.01 6.08 25.89
C PRO A 61 -4.52 7.39 26.49
N SER A 62 -5.76 7.77 26.15
CA SER A 62 -6.41 9.00 26.61
C SER A 62 -6.48 9.07 28.14
N GLU A 63 -6.48 7.91 28.78
CA GLU A 63 -6.42 7.72 30.23
C GLU A 63 -5.31 6.71 30.56
N PRO A 64 -4.53 6.92 31.64
CA PRO A 64 -3.51 5.96 32.08
C PRO A 64 -4.11 4.58 32.32
N ARG A 65 -3.71 3.60 31.50
CA ARG A 65 -4.19 2.21 31.62
C ARG A 65 -3.07 1.32 32.13
N MET A 66 -3.28 0.73 33.31
CA MET A 66 -2.41 -0.32 33.83
C MET A 66 -2.84 -1.66 33.23
N VAL A 67 -1.86 -2.41 32.70
CA VAL A 67 -2.06 -3.77 32.18
C VAL A 67 -0.99 -4.66 32.81
N GLU A 68 -1.31 -5.93 33.02
CA GLU A 68 -0.34 -6.91 33.51
C GLU A 68 0.65 -7.28 32.39
N ASP A 69 1.94 -7.24 32.70
CA ASP A 69 2.97 -7.79 31.82
C ASP A 69 2.98 -9.33 31.86
N ALA A 70 3.89 -9.94 31.09
CA ALA A 70 4.05 -11.40 31.05
C ALA A 70 4.42 -12.03 32.41
N TYR A 71 4.82 -11.23 33.39
CA TYR A 71 5.19 -11.66 34.75
C TYR A 71 4.13 -11.25 35.79
N GLY A 72 2.99 -10.72 35.36
CA GLY A 72 1.91 -10.26 36.25
C GLY A 72 2.17 -8.92 36.92
N ASN A 73 3.22 -8.19 36.54
CA ASN A 73 3.48 -6.86 37.09
C ASN A 73 2.58 -5.83 36.41
N PRO A 74 2.00 -4.89 37.17
CA PRO A 74 1.23 -3.80 36.57
C PRO A 74 2.19 -2.85 35.86
N VAL A 75 2.05 -2.72 34.54
CA VAL A 75 2.80 -1.80 33.69
C VAL A 75 1.85 -0.79 33.04
N LEU A 76 2.33 0.45 32.88
CA LEU A 76 1.58 1.49 32.17
C LEU A 76 1.64 1.21 30.66
N LEU A 77 0.49 1.16 30.02
CA LEU A 77 0.41 0.94 28.57
C LEU A 77 0.88 2.19 27.81
N ALA A 78 2.06 2.10 27.19
CA ALA A 78 2.65 3.15 26.38
C ALA A 78 2.22 3.01 24.91
N GLY A 79 1.05 3.54 24.57
CA GLY A 79 0.52 3.59 23.21
C GLY A 79 -0.85 2.94 23.06
N GLN A 80 -1.62 3.43 22.09
CA GLN A 80 -2.91 2.87 21.71
C GLN A 80 -3.06 2.81 20.18
N HIS A 81 -3.53 1.69 19.66
CA HIS A 81 -3.78 1.53 18.22
C HIS A 81 -5.20 1.96 17.85
N GLY A 82 -6.13 1.74 18.78
CA GLY A 82 -7.53 2.10 18.70
C GLY A 82 -7.73 3.61 18.73
N VAL A 83 -8.68 4.08 17.92
CA VAL A 83 -9.13 5.48 17.90
C VAL A 83 -10.57 5.49 18.38
N GLY A 84 -10.83 6.21 19.48
CA GLY A 84 -12.14 6.28 20.12
C GLY A 84 -12.54 5.04 20.92
N VAL A 85 -11.70 3.99 20.95
CA VAL A 85 -11.92 2.75 21.69
C VAL A 85 -10.60 2.20 22.25
N PRO A 86 -10.61 1.55 23.43
CA PRO A 86 -9.42 0.87 23.95
C PRO A 86 -8.99 -0.32 23.08
N ASP A 87 -7.70 -0.63 23.07
CA ASP A 87 -7.17 -1.84 22.44
C ASP A 87 -7.71 -3.11 23.13
N GLY A 88 -8.28 -4.04 22.35
CA GLY A 88 -8.77 -5.34 22.78
C GLY A 88 -9.97 -5.86 21.96
N GLY A 89 -10.22 -7.18 21.98
CA GLY A 89 -11.45 -7.78 21.42
C GLY A 89 -11.67 -7.59 19.91
N GLY A 90 -10.60 -7.62 19.11
CA GLY A 90 -10.64 -7.37 17.67
C GLY A 90 -10.93 -8.59 16.79
N MET A 91 -10.75 -8.41 15.48
CA MET A 91 -10.95 -9.45 14.46
C MET A 91 -10.09 -10.70 14.71
N PRO A 92 -10.52 -11.88 14.23
CA PRO A 92 -9.65 -13.04 14.16
C PRO A 92 -8.36 -12.71 13.38
N ILE A 93 -7.21 -13.20 13.86
CA ILE A 93 -5.87 -13.05 13.25
C ILE A 93 -5.26 -11.65 13.39
N THR A 94 -5.88 -10.62 12.82
CA THR A 94 -5.30 -9.26 12.81
C THR A 94 -5.51 -8.52 14.13
N ASN A 95 -6.51 -8.95 14.91
CA ASN A 95 -6.96 -8.31 16.13
C ASN A 95 -7.33 -6.82 15.93
N TRP A 96 -7.68 -6.41 14.71
CA TRP A 96 -8.14 -5.04 14.43
C TRP A 96 -9.49 -4.76 15.06
N SER A 97 -9.71 -3.53 15.50
CA SER A 97 -10.95 -3.15 16.20
C SER A 97 -12.21 -3.36 15.35
N VAL A 98 -13.20 -4.03 15.93
CA VAL A 98 -14.54 -4.24 15.34
C VAL A 98 -15.55 -3.17 15.79
N VAL A 99 -15.20 -2.33 16.75
CA VAL A 99 -16.10 -1.33 17.36
C VAL A 99 -15.67 0.11 17.10
N GLY A 100 -14.40 0.36 16.82
CA GLY A 100 -13.88 1.71 16.57
C GLY A 100 -12.71 1.72 15.59
N GLY A 101 -12.07 2.86 15.43
CA GLY A 101 -10.96 3.06 14.49
C GLY A 101 -9.72 2.30 14.93
N ASP A 102 -8.87 1.93 13.97
CA ASP A 102 -7.63 1.21 14.24
C ASP A 102 -6.52 1.62 13.27
N LEU A 103 -5.50 2.31 13.79
CA LEU A 103 -4.38 2.81 12.98
C LEU A 103 -3.44 1.70 12.50
N ARG A 104 -3.56 0.46 13.00
CA ARG A 104 -2.82 -0.70 12.45
C ARG A 104 -3.25 -1.00 11.02
N VAL A 105 -4.48 -0.71 10.64
CA VAL A 105 -4.99 -0.95 9.28
C VAL A 105 -4.22 -0.12 8.24
N PRO A 106 -4.25 1.23 8.28
CA PRO A 106 -3.47 2.03 7.32
C PRO A 106 -1.97 1.80 7.46
N HIS A 107 -1.45 1.56 8.66
CA HIS A 107 -0.04 1.21 8.86
C HIS A 107 0.34 -0.06 8.10
N PHE A 108 -0.42 -1.13 8.24
CA PHE A 108 -0.21 -2.40 7.54
C PHE A 108 -0.24 -2.20 6.02
N ILE A 109 -1.26 -1.50 5.51
CA ILE A 109 -1.40 -1.21 4.09
C ILE A 109 -0.18 -0.42 3.57
N GLY A 110 0.24 0.62 4.30
CA GLY A 110 1.41 1.42 3.93
C GLY A 110 2.68 0.58 3.84
N LEU A 111 2.97 -0.24 4.86
CA LEU A 111 4.17 -1.10 4.87
C LEU A 111 4.20 -2.13 3.74
N HIS A 112 3.04 -2.62 3.29
CA HIS A 112 2.96 -3.68 2.28
C HIS A 112 2.88 -3.13 0.85
N ALA A 113 2.85 -1.80 0.66
CA ALA A 113 2.70 -1.16 -0.63
C ALA A 113 3.76 -1.61 -1.65
N ILE A 114 5.04 -1.64 -1.22
CA ILE A 114 6.14 -2.03 -2.11
C ILE A 114 5.96 -3.47 -2.61
N GLN A 115 5.55 -4.40 -1.76
CA GLN A 115 5.35 -5.80 -2.14
C GLN A 115 4.24 -5.93 -3.18
N VAL A 116 3.13 -5.22 -2.98
CA VAL A 116 2.00 -5.20 -3.90
C VAL A 116 2.39 -4.60 -5.26
N PHE A 117 3.13 -3.49 -5.28
CA PHE A 117 3.55 -2.84 -6.52
C PHE A 117 4.56 -3.68 -7.30
N PHE A 118 5.51 -4.30 -6.61
CA PHE A 118 6.44 -5.25 -7.22
C PHE A 118 5.73 -6.45 -7.82
N LEU A 119 4.77 -7.03 -7.08
CA LEU A 119 3.99 -8.16 -7.57
C LEU A 119 3.19 -7.76 -8.82
N ALA A 120 2.58 -6.56 -8.83
CA ALA A 120 1.87 -6.06 -10.00
C ALA A 120 2.79 -5.93 -11.22
N VAL A 121 3.98 -5.35 -11.08
CA VAL A 121 4.97 -5.25 -12.16
C VAL A 121 5.38 -6.63 -12.66
N LEU A 122 5.64 -7.58 -11.74
CA LEU A 122 6.02 -8.95 -12.09
C LEU A 122 4.92 -9.68 -12.87
N VAL A 123 3.67 -9.58 -12.42
CA VAL A 123 2.52 -10.18 -13.11
C VAL A 123 2.34 -9.58 -14.49
N LEU A 124 2.42 -8.25 -14.63
CA LEU A 124 2.32 -7.58 -15.93
C LEU A 124 3.45 -8.00 -16.89
N ALA A 125 4.68 -8.14 -16.38
CA ALA A 125 5.82 -8.62 -17.15
C ALA A 125 5.64 -10.08 -17.59
N ALA A 126 5.18 -10.96 -16.71
CA ALA A 126 4.89 -12.35 -17.04
C ALA A 126 3.79 -12.47 -18.11
N LEU A 127 2.72 -11.68 -17.98
CA LEU A 127 1.61 -11.65 -18.94
C LEU A 127 2.03 -11.08 -20.31
N ALA A 128 3.03 -10.19 -20.36
CA ALA A 128 3.58 -9.68 -21.62
C ALA A 128 4.18 -10.77 -22.51
N GLY A 129 4.58 -11.92 -21.95
CA GLY A 129 5.01 -13.09 -22.73
C GLY A 129 3.87 -13.76 -23.52
N ARG A 130 2.61 -13.60 -23.07
CA ARG A 130 1.43 -14.22 -23.68
C ARG A 130 0.52 -13.22 -24.39
N ILE A 131 0.59 -11.95 -24.04
CA ILE A 131 -0.34 -10.91 -24.48
C ILE A 131 0.46 -9.81 -25.20
N ALA A 132 0.31 -9.73 -26.52
CA ALA A 132 1.19 -8.90 -27.35
C ALA A 132 1.04 -7.38 -27.08
N TRP A 133 -0.16 -6.87 -26.78
CA TRP A 133 -0.32 -5.46 -26.37
C TRP A 133 0.36 -5.10 -25.03
N LEU A 134 0.61 -6.06 -24.13
CA LEU A 134 1.34 -5.84 -22.87
C LEU A 134 2.87 -5.77 -23.05
N ARG A 135 3.38 -6.13 -24.23
CA ARG A 135 4.82 -6.02 -24.55
C ARG A 135 5.28 -4.56 -24.59
N ARG A 136 4.35 -3.64 -24.84
CA ARG A 136 4.60 -2.19 -24.82
C ARG A 136 4.86 -1.73 -23.38
N GLU A 137 6.05 -1.18 -23.14
CA GLU A 137 6.46 -0.66 -21.84
C GLU A 137 5.49 0.41 -21.32
N GLN A 138 5.01 1.30 -22.20
CA GLN A 138 4.08 2.37 -21.83
C GLN A 138 2.79 1.82 -21.22
N VAL A 139 2.28 0.70 -21.74
CA VAL A 139 1.05 0.09 -21.23
C VAL A 139 1.28 -0.52 -19.85
N ARG A 140 2.41 -1.22 -19.64
CA ARG A 140 2.76 -1.74 -18.32
C ARG A 140 2.93 -0.61 -17.30
N ALA A 141 3.64 0.46 -17.68
CA ALA A 141 3.82 1.62 -16.82
C ALA A 141 2.49 2.30 -16.46
N GLN A 142 1.56 2.45 -17.42
CA GLN A 142 0.22 2.97 -17.17
C GLN A 142 -0.59 2.10 -16.20
N LEU A 143 -0.59 0.77 -16.41
CA LEU A 143 -1.30 -0.16 -15.53
C LEU A 143 -0.70 -0.17 -14.12
N THR A 144 0.63 -0.14 -14.00
CA THR A 144 1.30 0.02 -12.70
C THR A 144 0.91 1.34 -12.02
N GLY A 145 0.82 2.44 -12.78
CA GLY A 145 0.32 3.72 -12.28
C GLY A 145 -1.11 3.64 -11.75
N VAL A 146 -2.00 2.90 -12.41
CA VAL A 146 -3.37 2.65 -11.95
C VAL A 146 -3.40 1.86 -10.64
N VAL A 147 -2.54 0.83 -10.51
CA VAL A 147 -2.39 0.06 -9.25
C VAL A 147 -1.90 0.95 -8.13
N ILE A 148 -0.85 1.75 -8.38
CA ILE A 148 -0.29 2.69 -7.39
C ILE A 148 -1.37 3.66 -6.90
N LEU A 149 -2.12 4.25 -7.83
CA LEU A 149 -3.16 5.22 -7.49
C LEU A 149 -4.28 4.58 -6.66
N GLY A 150 -4.79 3.42 -7.08
CA GLY A 150 -5.85 2.71 -6.36
C GLY A 150 -5.42 2.29 -4.95
N TYR A 151 -4.23 1.73 -4.82
CA TYR A 151 -3.69 1.32 -3.52
C TYR A 151 -3.43 2.51 -2.58
N THR A 152 -2.92 3.62 -3.13
CA THR A 152 -2.74 4.87 -2.38
C THR A 152 -4.07 5.41 -1.89
N ALA A 153 -5.13 5.38 -2.72
CA ALA A 153 -6.46 5.77 -2.30
C ALA A 153 -7.01 4.88 -1.17
N VAL A 154 -6.80 3.56 -1.23
CA VAL A 154 -7.16 2.63 -0.15
C VAL A 154 -6.42 2.97 1.15
N PHE A 155 -5.11 3.25 1.08
CA PHE A 155 -4.33 3.71 2.23
C PHE A 155 -4.91 4.99 2.85
N VAL A 156 -5.21 6.00 2.03
CA VAL A 156 -5.76 7.28 2.50
C VAL A 156 -7.15 7.09 3.10
N ILE A 157 -8.03 6.32 2.46
CA ILE A 157 -9.40 6.07 2.94
C ILE A 157 -9.38 5.34 4.27
N THR A 158 -8.55 4.30 4.41
CA THR A 158 -8.45 3.54 5.67
C THR A 158 -7.83 4.36 6.79
N ALA A 159 -6.86 5.25 6.48
CA ALA A 159 -6.33 6.20 7.46
C ALA A 159 -7.39 7.20 7.91
N TRP A 160 -8.13 7.77 6.96
CA TRP A 160 -9.21 8.70 7.23
C TRP A 160 -10.37 8.05 8.03
N GLN A 161 -10.73 6.82 7.69
CA GLN A 161 -11.72 6.02 8.42
C GLN A 161 -11.27 5.77 9.87
N ALA A 162 -10.03 5.31 10.06
CA ALA A 162 -9.48 5.01 11.39
C ALA A 162 -9.40 6.26 12.26
N LEU A 163 -8.94 7.39 11.72
CA LEU A 163 -8.86 8.67 12.44
C LEU A 163 -10.24 9.22 12.86
N ARG A 164 -11.31 8.81 12.16
CA ARG A 164 -12.69 9.14 12.55
C ARG A 164 -13.29 8.16 13.57
N GLY A 165 -12.48 7.24 14.11
CA GLY A 165 -12.92 6.25 15.08
C GLY A 165 -13.86 5.19 14.52
N GLN A 166 -13.85 4.95 13.20
CA GLN A 166 -14.73 3.99 12.56
C GLN A 166 -14.06 2.63 12.39
N SER A 167 -14.77 1.56 12.76
CA SER A 167 -14.30 0.20 12.52
C SER A 167 -14.20 -0.11 11.02
N LEU A 168 -13.18 -0.89 10.66
CA LEU A 168 -12.97 -1.38 9.30
C LEU A 168 -14.20 -2.13 8.75
N VAL A 169 -14.89 -2.89 9.59
CA VAL A 169 -16.07 -3.73 9.20
C VAL A 169 -17.41 -3.02 9.32
N HIS A 170 -17.44 -1.85 9.95
CA HIS A 170 -18.63 -1.01 10.05
C HIS A 170 -18.33 0.42 9.55
N PRO A 171 -18.00 0.58 8.25
CA PRO A 171 -17.76 1.89 7.66
C PRO A 171 -19.06 2.71 7.58
N ASP A 172 -18.94 4.03 7.70
CA ASP A 172 -20.05 4.93 7.39
C ASP A 172 -20.31 5.04 5.87
N ALA A 173 -21.44 5.66 5.51
CA ALA A 173 -21.81 5.85 4.11
C ALA A 173 -20.75 6.64 3.32
N ALA A 174 -20.05 7.58 3.96
CA ALA A 174 -19.01 8.38 3.32
C ALA A 174 -17.77 7.54 2.96
N THR A 175 -17.29 6.70 3.89
CA THR A 175 -16.20 5.73 3.66
C THR A 175 -16.59 4.71 2.61
N GLY A 176 -17.80 4.15 2.72
CA GLY A 176 -18.32 3.21 1.73
C GLY A 176 -18.37 3.82 0.34
N THR A 177 -18.86 5.05 0.21
CA THR A 177 -18.89 5.77 -1.07
C THR A 177 -17.49 6.04 -1.61
N ALA A 178 -16.55 6.51 -0.77
CA ALA A 178 -15.17 6.75 -1.18
C ALA A 178 -14.48 5.48 -1.69
N PHE A 179 -14.73 4.35 -1.03
CA PHE A 179 -14.21 3.05 -1.45
C PHE A 179 -14.81 2.60 -2.80
N VAL A 180 -16.13 2.69 -2.95
CA VAL A 180 -16.82 2.36 -4.22
C VAL A 180 -16.32 3.23 -5.36
N VAL A 181 -16.20 4.55 -5.15
CA VAL A 181 -15.68 5.49 -6.15
C VAL A 181 -14.25 5.14 -6.53
N THR A 182 -13.42 4.75 -5.56
CA THR A 182 -12.04 4.31 -5.82
C THR A 182 -12.01 3.04 -6.65
N VAL A 183 -12.79 2.01 -6.29
CA VAL A 183 -12.86 0.75 -7.05
C VAL A 183 -13.34 1.01 -8.48
N VAL A 184 -14.44 1.74 -8.65
CA VAL A 184 -14.98 2.08 -9.97
C VAL A 184 -13.98 2.89 -10.77
N GLY A 185 -13.36 3.91 -10.18
CA GLY A 185 -12.34 4.74 -10.83
C GLY A 185 -11.13 3.91 -11.28
N THR A 186 -10.59 3.05 -10.42
CA THR A 186 -9.46 2.16 -10.75
C THR A 186 -9.82 1.20 -11.87
N VAL A 187 -11.00 0.58 -11.84
CA VAL A 187 -11.46 -0.33 -12.90
C VAL A 187 -11.65 0.41 -14.22
N LEU A 188 -12.26 1.59 -14.20
CA LEU A 188 -12.46 2.42 -15.41
C LEU A 188 -11.12 2.83 -16.01
N LEU A 189 -10.17 3.32 -15.22
CA LEU A 189 -8.84 3.69 -15.69
C LEU A 189 -8.10 2.48 -16.30
N ALA A 190 -8.14 1.32 -15.64
CA ALA A 190 -7.56 0.10 -16.18
C ALA A 190 -8.22 -0.30 -17.50
N ALA A 191 -9.56 -0.26 -17.58
CA ALA A 191 -10.31 -0.59 -18.79
C ALA A 191 -9.98 0.37 -19.96
N LEU A 192 -9.80 1.66 -19.68
CA LEU A 192 -9.40 2.65 -20.68
C LEU A 192 -8.00 2.37 -21.22
N VAL A 193 -7.04 2.08 -20.34
CA VAL A 193 -5.66 1.71 -20.73
C VAL A 193 -5.66 0.45 -21.58
N VAL A 194 -6.36 -0.60 -21.14
CA VAL A 194 -6.48 -1.86 -21.89
C VAL A 194 -7.18 -1.65 -23.23
N GLY A 195 -8.27 -0.87 -23.26
CA GLY A 195 -9.00 -0.56 -24.49
C GLY A 195 -8.15 0.18 -25.51
N ALA A 196 -7.39 1.19 -25.07
CA ALA A 196 -6.45 1.93 -25.92
C ALA A 196 -5.33 1.03 -26.45
N ALA A 197 -4.76 0.18 -25.59
CA ALA A 197 -3.70 -0.76 -25.96
C ALA A 197 -4.16 -1.76 -27.02
N ARG A 198 -5.34 -2.37 -26.84
CA ARG A 198 -5.93 -3.32 -27.79
C ARG A 198 -6.25 -2.67 -29.14
N ARG A 199 -6.78 -1.44 -29.16
CA ARG A 199 -7.01 -0.70 -30.41
C ARG A 199 -5.70 -0.44 -31.15
N GLY A 200 -4.66 -0.01 -30.44
CA GLY A 200 -3.34 0.24 -31.02
C GLY A 200 -2.64 -1.03 -31.53
N GLU A 201 -2.93 -2.19 -30.94
CA GLU A 201 -2.44 -3.48 -31.44
C GLU A 201 -3.15 -3.89 -32.73
N ARG A 202 -4.49 -3.85 -32.77
CA ARG A 202 -5.28 -4.17 -33.97
C ARG A 202 -4.88 -3.31 -35.18
N ALA A 203 -4.69 -2.01 -34.98
CA ALA A 203 -4.20 -1.11 -36.03
C ALA A 203 -2.81 -1.53 -36.55
N SER A 204 -1.90 -1.95 -35.66
CA SER A 204 -0.56 -2.40 -36.03
C SER A 204 -0.51 -3.77 -36.72
N VAL A 205 -1.55 -4.59 -36.55
CA VAL A 205 -1.71 -5.86 -37.29
C VAL A 205 -2.28 -5.55 -38.69
N ALA A 206 -3.34 -4.74 -38.76
CA ALA A 206 -3.96 -4.34 -40.02
C ALA A 206 -3.00 -3.62 -40.98
N GLU A 207 -2.10 -2.77 -40.46
CA GLU A 207 -1.06 -2.12 -41.28
C GLU A 207 -0.04 -3.13 -41.83
N ARG A 208 0.30 -4.15 -41.04
CA ARG A 208 1.29 -5.18 -41.42
C ARG A 208 0.78 -6.09 -42.53
N ASP A 209 -0.54 -6.29 -42.57
CA ASP A 209 -1.22 -7.14 -43.55
C ASP A 209 -1.64 -6.38 -44.82
N ARG A 210 -1.34 -5.07 -44.93
CA ARG A 210 -1.61 -4.32 -46.17
C ARG A 210 -0.67 -4.81 -47.29
N PRO A 211 -1.20 -5.27 -48.43
CA PRO A 211 -0.37 -5.67 -49.56
C PRO A 211 0.43 -4.46 -50.08
N THR A 212 1.74 -4.62 -50.20
CA THR A 212 2.60 -3.61 -50.81
C THR A 212 2.18 -3.42 -52.26
N ALA A 213 1.70 -2.22 -52.61
CA ALA A 213 1.31 -1.91 -53.98
C ALA A 213 2.51 -2.17 -54.93
N PRO A 214 2.30 -2.87 -56.05
CA PRO A 214 3.36 -3.05 -57.04
C PRO A 214 3.76 -1.67 -57.60
N ARG A 215 5.08 -1.42 -57.63
CA ARG A 215 5.69 -0.22 -58.20
C ARG A 215 5.57 -0.21 -59.72
#